data_AF-A0A2H1VG17-F1
#
_entry.id   AF-A0A2H1VG17-F1
#
_cell.length_a   1.000
_cell.length_b   1.000
_cell.length_c   1.000
_cell.angle_alpha   90.00
_cell.angle_beta   90.00
_cell.angle_gamma   90.00
#
_symmetry.space_group_name_H-M   'P 1'
#
loop_
_entity.id
_entity.type
_entity.pdbx_description
1 polymer ?
#
loop_
_entity_poly.entity_id
_entity_poly.type
_entity_poly.pdbx_seq_one_letter_code
_entity_poly.pdbx_strand_id
1 'polypeptide(L)'
;MKAGQRALTVWEHTERLLNYREDAESGTQTHQNYLDDVNDLLNKAERVAEVDFATMERLTTAVEADEKKVIVEGLQSLKVAATKALRREYTALRDHLLKYR
;
A
#
# COMPACT_ATOMS: atom_id res chain seq x y z
N MET A 1 -10.84 -2.32 16.05
CA MET A 1 -10.84 -1.95 14.61
C MET A 1 -9.58 -2.51 13.92
N LYS A 2 -9.45 -3.84 13.82
CA LYS A 2 -8.24 -4.46 13.22
C LYS A 2 -8.15 -4.25 11.71
N ALA A 3 -9.28 -4.02 11.03
CA ALA A 3 -9.31 -3.73 9.59
C ALA A 3 -8.83 -2.30 9.28
N GLY A 4 -9.35 -1.28 9.98
CA GLY A 4 -8.87 0.10 9.86
C GLY A 4 -7.37 0.27 10.14
N GLN A 5 -6.84 -0.39 11.18
CA GLN A 5 -5.39 -0.34 11.45
C GLN A 5 -4.56 -0.94 10.31
N ARG A 6 -4.98 -2.08 9.75
CA ARG A 6 -4.28 -2.70 8.60
C ARG A 6 -4.31 -1.80 7.37
N ALA A 7 -5.47 -1.22 7.06
CA ALA A 7 -5.61 -0.28 5.94
C ALA A 7 -4.73 0.96 6.14
N LEU A 8 -4.62 1.47 7.37
CA LEU A 8 -3.76 2.61 7.70
C LEU A 8 -2.27 2.26 7.49
N THR A 9 -1.82 1.12 8.01
CA THR A 9 -0.44 0.67 7.82
C THR A 9 -0.08 0.50 6.35
N VAL A 10 -0.98 -0.08 5.54
CA VAL A 10 -0.77 -0.19 4.09
C VAL A 10 -0.69 1.18 3.44
N TRP A 11 -1.58 2.11 3.81
CA TRP A 11 -1.58 3.47 3.29
C TRP A 11 -0.29 4.22 3.61
N GLU A 12 0.16 4.22 4.87
CA GLU A 12 1.38 4.89 5.33
C GLU A 12 2.63 4.31 4.64
N HIS A 13 2.69 2.98 4.53
CA HIS A 13 3.81 2.31 3.89
C HIS A 13 3.87 2.60 2.38
N THR A 14 2.71 2.67 1.72
CA THR A 14 2.60 3.08 0.32
C THR A 14 3.06 4.53 0.12
N GLU A 15 2.66 5.45 0.99
CA GLU A 15 3.13 6.85 0.92
C GLU A 15 4.64 6.96 1.07
N ARG A 16 5.23 6.20 1.99
CA ARG A 16 6.68 6.17 2.18
C ARG A 16 7.41 5.73 0.90
N LEU A 17 6.91 4.68 0.25
CA LEU A 17 7.50 4.13 -0.98
C LEU A 17 7.30 5.03 -2.19
N LEU A 18 6.16 5.73 -2.30
CA LEU A 18 5.93 6.71 -3.36
C LEU A 18 6.84 7.95 -3.24
N ASN A 19 7.20 8.32 -2.02
CA ASN A 19 8.09 9.44 -1.74
C ASN A 19 9.57 9.03 -1.66
N TYR A 20 9.89 7.76 -1.88
CA TYR A 20 11.25 7.27 -1.88
C TYR A 20 12.07 7.98 -2.97
N ARG A 21 13.20 8.56 -2.57
CA ARG A 21 14.20 9.15 -3.46
C ARG A 21 15.49 8.39 -3.28
N GLU A 22 16.05 7.95 -4.39
CA GLU A 22 17.32 7.25 -4.40
C GLU A 22 18.43 8.30 -4.29
N ASP A 23 19.06 8.41 -3.11
CA ASP A 23 20.19 9.31 -2.93
C ASP A 23 21.39 8.78 -3.72
N ALA A 24 21.99 9.66 -4.53
CA ALA A 24 23.01 9.33 -5.53
C ALA A 24 24.29 8.68 -4.96
N GLU A 25 24.52 8.76 -3.64
CA GLU A 25 25.72 8.23 -2.98
C GLU A 25 25.59 6.76 -2.53
N SER A 26 24.38 6.19 -2.51
CA SER A 26 24.11 4.89 -1.86
C SER A 26 23.82 3.74 -2.84
N GLY A 27 24.22 3.91 -4.10
CA GLY A 27 23.81 3.07 -5.24
C GLY A 27 23.93 1.56 -5.02
N THR A 28 22.89 0.83 -5.45
CA THR A 28 22.59 -0.63 -5.37
C THR A 28 21.97 -1.15 -4.08
N GLN A 29 22.51 -0.85 -2.89
CA GLN A 29 21.95 -1.43 -1.64
C GLN A 29 20.62 -0.77 -1.23
N THR A 30 20.43 0.50 -1.60
CA THR A 30 19.18 1.23 -1.36
C THR A 30 18.04 0.81 -2.30
N HIS A 31 18.34 0.43 -3.54
CA HIS A 31 17.33 -0.05 -4.49
C HIS A 31 16.80 -1.45 -4.16
N GLN A 32 17.68 -2.37 -3.75
CA GLN A 32 17.23 -3.70 -3.30
C GLN A 32 16.31 -3.58 -2.07
N ASN A 33 16.67 -2.73 -1.10
CA ASN A 33 15.85 -2.46 0.07
C ASN A 33 14.47 -1.87 -0.32
N TYR A 34 14.41 -1.05 -1.38
CA TYR A 34 13.15 -0.53 -1.89
C TYR A 34 12.25 -1.67 -2.41
N LEU A 35 12.79 -2.60 -3.21
CA LEU A 35 12.03 -3.74 -3.71
C LEU A 35 11.58 -4.68 -2.58
N ASP A 36 12.44 -4.91 -1.58
CA ASP A 36 12.11 -5.71 -0.40
C ASP A 36 10.97 -5.05 0.42
N ASP A 37 11.00 -3.73 0.58
CA ASP A 37 9.92 -2.98 1.23
C ASP A 37 8.60 -3.04 0.43
N VAL A 38 8.66 -3.03 -0.92
CA VAL A 38 7.47 -3.23 -1.76
C VAL A 38 6.90 -4.64 -1.55
N ASN A 39 7.75 -5.67 -1.46
CA ASN A 39 7.29 -7.04 -1.17
C ASN A 39 6.64 -7.18 0.21
N ASP A 40 7.21 -6.54 1.23
CA ASP A 40 6.59 -6.48 2.56
C ASP A 40 5.23 -5.74 2.54
N LEU A 41 5.12 -4.66 1.74
CA LEU A 41 3.85 -3.98 1.51
C LEU A 41 2.82 -4.91 0.86
N LEU A 42 3.20 -5.70 -0.14
CA LEU A 42 2.31 -6.67 -0.78
C LEU A 42 1.75 -7.68 0.23
N ASN A 43 2.60 -8.25 1.08
CA ASN A 43 2.16 -9.18 2.14
C ASN A 43 1.18 -8.53 3.13
N LYS A 44 1.34 -7.23 3.43
CA LYS A 44 0.40 -6.48 4.28
C LYS A 44 -0.92 -6.19 3.55
N ALA A 45 -0.84 -5.88 2.27
CA ALA A 45 -1.97 -5.52 1.41
C ALA A 45 -2.92 -6.69 1.13
N GLU A 46 -2.43 -7.92 1.07
CA GLU A 46 -3.25 -9.13 0.90
C GLU A 46 -4.40 -9.24 1.93
N ARG A 47 -4.22 -8.63 3.10
CA ARG A 47 -5.18 -8.64 4.21
C ARG A 47 -6.19 -7.49 4.18
N VAL A 48 -6.17 -6.66 3.13
CA VAL A 48 -7.09 -5.53 2.93
C VAL A 48 -8.09 -5.90 1.84
N ALA A 49 -9.37 -5.99 2.20
CA ALA A 49 -10.42 -6.49 1.32
C ALA A 49 -10.62 -5.67 0.04
N GLU A 50 -10.27 -4.38 0.08
CA GLU A 50 -10.38 -3.44 -1.04
C GLU A 50 -9.24 -3.55 -2.06
N VAL A 51 -8.19 -4.30 -1.74
CA VAL A 51 -7.08 -4.55 -2.66
C VAL A 51 -7.47 -5.71 -3.57
N ASP A 52 -7.52 -5.45 -4.88
CA ASP A 52 -7.86 -6.46 -5.86
C ASP A 52 -6.62 -7.29 -6.26
N PHE A 53 -6.86 -8.55 -6.61
CA PHE A 53 -5.82 -9.50 -6.98
C PHE A 53 -5.01 -9.04 -8.22
N ALA A 54 -5.65 -8.38 -9.19
CA ALA A 54 -4.95 -7.97 -10.41
C ALA A 54 -3.93 -6.85 -10.11
N THR A 55 -4.24 -5.92 -9.22
CA THR A 55 -3.29 -4.91 -8.72
C THR A 55 -2.11 -5.57 -8.01
N MET A 56 -2.37 -6.60 -7.18
CA MET A 56 -1.34 -7.37 -6.48
C MET A 56 -0.42 -8.11 -7.46
N GLU A 57 -0.99 -8.87 -8.39
CA GLU A 57 -0.26 -9.64 -9.38
C GLU A 57 0.61 -8.72 -10.26
N ARG A 58 0.05 -7.60 -10.74
CA ARG A 58 0.78 -6.63 -11.54
C ARG A 58 1.97 -6.03 -10.79
N LEU A 59 1.81 -5.74 -9.49
CA LEU A 59 2.91 -5.24 -8.67
C LEU A 59 3.99 -6.30 -8.46
N THR A 60 3.61 -7.55 -8.16
CA THR A 60 4.57 -8.66 -8.01
C THR A 60 5.40 -8.84 -9.28
N THR A 61 4.76 -8.91 -10.45
CA THR A 61 5.47 -9.02 -11.73
C THR A 61 6.37 -7.81 -12.00
N ALA A 62 5.92 -6.60 -11.66
CA ALA A 62 6.72 -5.40 -11.84
C ALA A 62 7.95 -5.36 -10.92
N VAL A 63 7.84 -5.90 -9.70
CA VAL A 63 8.98 -6.06 -8.78
C VAL A 63 9.98 -7.08 -9.32
N GLU A 64 9.50 -8.22 -9.82
CA GLU A 64 10.36 -9.26 -10.42
C GLU A 64 11.07 -8.78 -11.69
N ALA A 65 10.42 -7.93 -12.48
CA ALA A 65 10.96 -7.35 -13.71
C ALA A 65 11.78 -6.06 -13.47
N ASP A 66 11.88 -5.58 -12.23
CA ASP A 66 12.50 -4.30 -11.85
C ASP A 66 11.94 -3.09 -12.63
N GLU A 67 10.64 -3.10 -12.92
CA GLU A 67 9.98 -2.06 -13.71
C GLU A 67 9.49 -0.91 -12.81
N LYS A 68 10.41 -0.06 -12.36
CA LYS A 68 10.14 1.07 -11.44
C LYS A 68 8.90 1.91 -11.78
N LYS A 69 8.67 2.20 -13.05
CA LYS A 69 7.49 2.98 -13.49
C LYS A 69 6.19 2.23 -13.19
N VAL A 70 6.14 0.94 -13.48
CA VAL A 70 4.96 0.09 -13.25
C VAL A 70 4.76 -0.14 -11.75
N ILE A 71 5.85 -0.27 -10.98
CA ILE A 71 5.79 -0.31 -9.52
C ILE A 71 5.11 0.95 -8.97
N VAL A 72 5.52 2.15 -9.42
CA VAL A 72 4.92 3.42 -8.98
C VAL A 72 3.42 3.50 -9.34
N GLU A 73 3.03 3.11 -10.56
CA GLU A 73 1.62 3.04 -10.98
C GLU A 73 0.80 2.07 -10.10
N GLY A 74 1.38 0.92 -9.77
CA GLY A 74 0.77 -0.06 -8.87
C GLY A 74 0.62 0.48 -7.45
N LEU A 75 1.63 1.14 -6.90
CA LEU A 75 1.59 1.78 -5.58
C LEU A 75 0.49 2.86 -5.51
N GLN A 76 0.30 3.64 -6.58
CA GLN A 76 -0.80 4.61 -6.65
C GLN A 76 -2.17 3.94 -6.58
N SER A 77 -2.34 2.81 -7.29
CA SER A 77 -3.57 2.02 -7.23
C SER A 77 -3.81 1.46 -5.82
N LEU A 78 -2.75 0.99 -5.17
CA LEU A 78 -2.80 0.48 -3.81
C LEU A 78 -3.17 1.56 -2.78
N LYS A 79 -2.64 2.78 -2.93
CA LYS A 79 -3.03 3.94 -2.11
C LYS A 79 -4.52 4.22 -2.22
N VAL A 80 -5.09 4.17 -3.43
CA VAL A 80 -6.52 4.38 -3.66
C VAL A 80 -7.34 3.29 -2.97
N ALA A 81 -6.94 2.02 -3.08
CA ALA A 81 -7.59 0.90 -2.41
C ALA A 81 -7.56 1.06 -0.88
N ALA A 82 -6.39 1.35 -0.30
CA ALA A 82 -6.23 1.58 1.13
C ALA A 82 -7.07 2.78 1.63
N THR A 83 -7.15 3.85 0.84
CA THR A 83 -7.99 5.02 1.14
C THR A 83 -9.48 4.65 1.15
N LYS A 84 -9.95 3.82 0.21
CA LYS A 84 -11.32 3.31 0.20
C LYS A 84 -11.62 2.48 1.46
N ALA A 85 -10.70 1.61 1.85
CA ALA A 85 -10.82 0.80 3.06
C ALA A 85 -10.93 1.67 4.33
N LEU A 86 -10.07 2.69 4.46
CA LEU A 86 -10.13 3.65 5.57
C LEU A 86 -11.46 4.42 5.60
N ARG A 87 -11.96 4.85 4.44
CA ARG A 87 -13.26 5.54 4.34
C ARG A 87 -14.41 4.65 4.78
N ARG A 88 -14.39 3.36 4.44
CA ARG A 88 -15.40 2.37 4.90
C ARG A 88 -15.39 2.27 6.42
N GLU A 89 -14.22 2.11 7.03
CA GLU A 89 -14.07 1.98 8.49
C GLU A 89 -14.50 3.26 9.23
N TYR A 90 -14.16 4.43 8.69
CA TYR A 90 -14.62 5.71 9.23
C TYR A 90 -16.15 5.84 9.18
N THR A 91 -16.76 5.43 8.06
CA THR A 91 -18.22 5.48 7.91
C THR A 91 -18.90 4.55 8.90
N ALA A 92 -18.41 3.31 9.05
CA ALA A 92 -18.92 2.36 10.03
C ALA A 92 -18.79 2.88 11.47
N LEU A 93 -17.66 3.53 11.81
CA LEU A 93 -17.47 4.14 13.12
C LEU A 93 -18.44 5.31 13.34
N ARG A 94 -18.59 6.19 12.35
CA ARG A 94 -19.53 7.32 12.42
C ARG A 94 -20.96 6.85 12.63
N ASP A 95 -21.41 5.86 11.87
CA ASP A 95 -22.77 5.33 11.96
C ASP A 95 -23.02 4.69 13.33
N HIS A 96 -22.03 3.96 13.85
CA HIS A 96 -22.09 3.45 15.21
C HIS A 96 -22.25 4.58 16.23
N LEU A 97 -21.43 5.62 16.17
CA LEU A 97 -21.50 6.75 17.11
C LEU A 97 -22.82 7.55 17.01
N LEU A 98 -23.40 7.66 15.81
CA LEU A 98 -24.69 8.32 15.60
C LEU A 98 -25.87 7.47 16.09
N LYS A 99 -25.78 6.15 15.99
CA LYS A 99 -26.84 5.21 16.41
C LYS A 99 -26.95 5.08 17.94
N TYR A 100 -25.87 5.31 18.66
CA TYR A 100 -25.82 5.26 20.14
C TYR A 100 -25.82 6.65 20.80
N ARG A 101 -26.29 7.68 20.08
CA ARG A 101 -26.68 8.99 20.62
C ARG A 101 -28.19 9.05 20.81
#